data_AF-A0A399X1I2-F1
#
_entry.id   AF-A0A399X1I2-F1
#
_cell.length_a   1.000
_cell.length_b   1.000
_cell.length_c   1.000
_cell.angle_alpha   90.00
_cell.angle_beta   90.00
_cell.angle_gamma   90.00
#
_symmetry.space_group_name_H-M   'P 1'
#
loop_
_entity.id
_entity.type
_entity.pdbx_description
1 polymer ?
#
loop_
_entity_poly.entity_id
_entity_poly.type
_entity_poly.pdbx_seq_one_letter_code
_entity_poly.pdbx_strand_id
1 'polypeptide(L)'
;MRVDVSGKQFAFPRHCACCGRFPGTWLTISGTERNRNSKTRGWAWDIPYCHQCRAHVRVADRLLIAALCLVALLGVGSFVALGLGAAWYLSLAALLLGSALTSIGVTWLFARLKRSQFAGCVALNRSVRYLGSSGSWHSFDIRSRTYVSAFVRANRLKLVNASASIRSMLREQEMSEFQVARRITRGPK
;
A
#
# COMPACT_ATOMS: atom_id res chain seq x y z
N MET A 1 6.17 -7.57 2.79
CA MET A 1 6.04 -8.74 3.68
C MET A 1 4.60 -8.82 4.14
N ARG A 2 3.95 -9.96 3.89
CA ARG A 2 2.56 -10.20 4.27
C ARG A 2 2.47 -10.56 5.76
N VAL A 3 1.61 -9.88 6.49
CA VAL A 3 1.28 -10.14 7.89
C VAL A 3 -0.24 -10.30 7.99
N ASP A 4 -0.65 -11.42 8.58
CA ASP A 4 -2.06 -11.76 8.76
C ASP A 4 -2.41 -11.63 10.25
N VAL A 5 -3.46 -10.87 10.58
CA VAL A 5 -3.86 -10.57 11.96
C VAL A 5 -5.37 -10.70 12.14
N SER A 6 -5.81 -11.31 13.24
CA SER A 6 -7.23 -11.43 13.61
C SER A 6 -7.71 -10.25 14.45
N GLY A 7 -8.97 -9.87 14.25
CA GLY A 7 -9.66 -8.87 15.07
C GLY A 7 -9.98 -7.57 14.33
N LYS A 8 -10.69 -6.67 15.02
CA LYS A 8 -11.24 -5.43 14.43
C LYS A 8 -10.35 -4.20 14.64
N GLN A 9 -9.40 -4.29 15.57
CA GLN A 9 -8.54 -3.18 15.98
C GLN A 9 -7.10 -3.67 16.07
N PHE A 10 -6.18 -2.90 15.49
CA PHE A 10 -4.76 -3.22 15.43
C PHE A 10 -3.93 -2.07 16.00
N ALA A 11 -2.83 -2.41 16.66
CA ALA A 11 -1.89 -1.44 17.17
C ALA A 11 -0.85 -1.14 16.08
N PHE A 12 -0.85 0.08 15.55
CA PHE A 12 0.16 0.53 14.59
C PHE A 12 1.35 1.18 15.31
N PRO A 13 2.61 0.84 14.96
CA PRO A 13 3.80 1.44 15.55
C PRO A 13 3.87 2.96 15.37
N ARG A 14 4.40 3.68 16.38
CA ARG A 14 4.48 5.17 16.38
C ARG A 14 5.70 5.72 15.65
N HIS A 15 6.02 5.17 14.49
CA HIS A 15 7.08 5.67 13.62
C HIS A 15 6.64 5.57 12.15
N CYS A 16 7.31 6.28 11.27
CA CYS A 16 6.96 6.32 9.86
C CYS A 16 7.06 4.92 9.25
N ALA A 17 5.97 4.46 8.62
CA ALA A 17 5.90 3.13 8.03
C ALA A 17 6.84 2.92 6.84
N CYS A 18 7.44 3.97 6.29
CA CYS A 18 8.39 3.89 5.18
C CYS A 18 9.85 3.98 5.64
N CYS A 19 10.23 5.07 6.33
CA CYS A 19 11.62 5.33 6.69
C CYS A 19 11.97 5.14 8.18
N GLY A 20 10.98 4.86 9.05
CA GLY A 20 11.22 4.68 10.49
C GLY A 20 11.42 5.97 11.30
N ARG A 21 11.44 7.16 10.67
CA ARG A 21 11.53 8.46 11.38
C ARG A 21 10.26 8.78 12.17
N PHE A 22 10.30 9.83 13.00
CA PHE A 22 9.14 10.31 13.74
C PHE A 22 7.95 10.64 12.81
N PRO A 23 6.71 10.23 13.14
CA PRO A 23 5.56 10.49 12.29
C PRO A 23 5.05 11.92 12.51
N GLY A 24 4.87 12.68 11.41
CA GLY A 24 4.23 14.00 11.44
C GLY A 24 2.85 14.02 10.80
N THR A 25 2.49 12.95 10.10
CA THR A 25 1.24 12.84 9.35
C THR A 25 0.70 11.42 9.36
N TRP A 26 -0.51 11.27 8.83
CA TRP A 26 -1.17 9.99 8.69
C TRP A 26 -1.57 9.78 7.22
N LEU A 27 -1.53 8.52 6.79
CA LEU A 27 -2.05 8.07 5.52
C LEU A 27 -3.11 7.00 5.78
N THR A 28 -4.35 7.32 5.43
CA THR A 28 -5.46 6.38 5.57
C THR A 28 -5.34 5.29 4.50
N ILE A 29 -5.29 4.04 4.94
CA ILE A 29 -5.51 2.88 4.09
C ILE A 29 -6.93 2.38 4.35
N SER A 30 -7.65 2.07 3.28
CA SER A 30 -8.99 1.53 3.39
C SER A 30 -9.12 0.26 2.55
N GLY A 31 -10.12 -0.53 2.89
CA GLY A 31 -10.50 -1.69 2.12
C GLY A 31 -11.97 -2.01 2.32
N THR A 32 -12.51 -2.73 1.36
CA THR A 32 -13.88 -3.22 1.40
C THR A 32 -13.86 -4.74 1.40
N GLU A 33 -14.74 -5.33 2.20
CA GLU A 33 -14.99 -6.77 2.20
C GLU A 33 -16.44 -7.00 1.80
N ARG A 34 -16.63 -7.82 0.77
CA ARG A 34 -17.96 -8.25 0.33
C ARG A 34 -18.35 -9.49 1.13
N ASN A 35 -19.37 -9.38 1.97
CA ASN A 35 -19.92 -10.53 2.68
C ASN A 35 -20.81 -11.37 1.73
N ARG A 36 -21.00 -12.66 2.05
CA ARG A 36 -21.89 -13.61 1.37
C ARG A 36 -23.31 -13.06 1.20
N ASN A 37 -23.77 -12.24 2.15
CA ASN A 37 -25.09 -11.58 2.10
C ASN A 37 -25.06 -10.22 1.37
N SER A 38 -24.19 -10.04 0.37
CA SER A 38 -24.03 -8.83 -0.46
C SER A 38 -23.80 -7.50 0.29
N LYS A 39 -23.68 -7.50 1.62
CA LYS A 39 -23.32 -6.33 2.43
C LYS A 39 -21.81 -6.08 2.35
N THR A 40 -21.46 -4.86 1.95
CA THR A 40 -20.07 -4.39 1.88
C THR A 40 -19.69 -3.79 3.23
N ARG A 41 -18.68 -4.34 3.89
CA ARG A 41 -18.08 -3.74 5.09
C ARG A 41 -16.84 -2.95 4.69
N GLY A 42 -16.82 -1.67 5.06
CA GLY A 42 -15.67 -0.80 4.89
C GLY A 42 -14.78 -0.81 6.13
N TRP A 43 -13.48 -0.88 5.91
CA TRP A 43 -12.46 -0.73 6.94
C TRP A 43 -11.53 0.42 6.55
N ALA A 44 -11.10 1.20 7.53
CA ALA A 44 -10.13 2.26 7.35
C ALA A 44 -9.20 2.32 8.55
N TRP A 45 -7.92 2.49 8.29
CA TRP A 45 -6.87 2.63 9.30
C TRP A 45 -5.92 3.75 8.93
N ASP A 46 -5.56 4.56 9.91
CA ASP A 46 -4.59 5.62 9.74
C ASP A 46 -3.19 5.12 10.04
N ILE A 47 -2.32 5.14 9.02
CA ILE A 47 -0.95 4.68 9.12
C ILE A 47 -0.02 5.88 9.34
N PRO A 48 0.88 5.84 10.33
CA PRO A 48 1.82 6.93 10.58
C PRO A 48 2.87 7.06 9.48
N TYR A 49 3.04 8.29 8.98
CA TYR A 49 4.05 8.67 7.99
C TYR A 49 4.71 10.01 8.37
N CYS A 50 5.97 10.22 7.97
CA CYS A 50 6.54 11.57 7.98
C CYS A 50 6.04 12.38 6.76
N HIS A 51 6.10 13.71 6.84
CA HIS A 51 5.65 14.60 5.76
C HIS A 51 6.33 14.31 4.43
N GLN A 52 7.63 14.01 4.45
CA GLN A 52 8.41 13.67 3.26
C GLN A 52 7.87 12.40 2.59
N CYS A 53 7.79 11.28 3.31
CA CYS A 53 7.26 10.04 2.75
C CYS A 53 5.81 10.17 2.25
N ARG A 54 4.97 10.97 2.93
CA ARG A 54 3.60 11.24 2.45
C ARG A 54 3.60 12.02 1.14
N ALA A 55 4.48 13.00 0.98
CA ALA A 55 4.64 13.74 -0.27
C ALA A 55 5.06 12.80 -1.42
N HIS A 56 5.97 11.86 -1.18
CA HIS A 56 6.41 10.91 -2.20
C HIS A 56 5.26 10.02 -2.67
N VAL A 57 4.49 9.47 -1.72
CA VAL A 57 3.32 8.66 -2.03
C VAL A 57 2.31 9.44 -2.88
N ARG A 58 2.09 10.73 -2.58
CA ARG A 58 1.18 11.57 -3.37
C ARG A 58 1.68 11.79 -4.79
N VAL A 59 2.98 12.06 -4.97
CA VAL A 59 3.57 12.22 -6.31
C VAL A 59 3.47 10.90 -7.08
N ALA A 60 3.81 9.78 -6.44
CA ALA A 60 3.70 8.45 -7.02
C ALA A 60 2.25 8.12 -7.44
N ASP A 61 1.28 8.35 -6.56
CA ASP A 61 -0.14 8.11 -6.84
C ASP A 61 -0.62 9.00 -8.01
N ARG A 62 -0.21 10.27 -8.06
CA ARG A 62 -0.55 11.18 -9.19
C ARG A 62 0.05 10.73 -10.51
N LEU A 63 1.33 10.35 -10.53
CA LEU A 63 1.99 9.86 -11.75
C LEU A 63 1.33 8.58 -12.26
N LEU A 64 0.98 7.67 -11.35
CA LEU A 64 0.30 6.43 -11.71
C LEU A 64 -1.10 6.70 -12.27
N ILE A 65 -1.87 7.60 -11.64
CA ILE A 65 -3.19 8.01 -12.16
C ILE A 65 -3.05 8.66 -13.54
N ALA A 66 -2.11 9.59 -13.71
CA ALA A 66 -1.88 10.26 -14.99
C ALA A 66 -1.51 9.26 -16.10
N ALA A 67 -0.65 8.28 -15.80
CA ALA A 67 -0.28 7.23 -16.74
C ALA A 67 -1.49 6.35 -17.12
N LEU A 68 -2.32 5.96 -16.14
CA LEU A 68 -3.55 5.20 -16.40
C LEU A 68 -4.54 5.99 -17.24
N CYS A 69 -4.74 7.29 -16.97
CA CYS A 69 -5.57 8.16 -17.78
C CYS A 69 -5.06 8.25 -19.23
N LEU A 70 -3.74 8.36 -19.43
CA LEU A 70 -3.15 8.42 -20.76
C LEU A 70 -3.39 7.11 -21.53
N VAL A 71 -3.17 5.95 -20.89
CA VAL A 71 -3.45 4.64 -21.49
C VAL A 71 -4.94 4.49 -21.82
N ALA A 72 -5.82 4.94 -20.93
CA ALA A 72 -7.26 4.91 -21.17
C ALA A 72 -7.66 5.78 -22.37
N LEU A 73 -7.10 6.99 -22.50
CA LEU A 73 -7.34 7.87 -23.64
C LEU A 73 -6.84 7.26 -24.95
N LEU A 74 -5.67 6.61 -24.95
CA LEU A 74 -5.17 5.87 -26.11
C LEU A 74 -6.11 4.71 -26.48
N GLY A 75 -6.64 4.00 -25.49
CA GLY A 75 -7.62 2.92 -25.69
C GLY A 75 -8.91 3.41 -26.32
N VAL A 76 -9.49 4.49 -25.79
CA VAL A 76 -10.71 5.12 -26.35
C VAL A 76 -10.45 5.64 -27.76
N GLY A 77 -9.34 6.33 -28.00
CA GLY A 77 -8.98 6.82 -29.34
C GLY A 77 -8.82 5.69 -30.35
N SER A 78 -8.19 4.58 -29.95
CA SER A 78 -8.04 3.39 -30.80
C SER A 78 -9.38 2.75 -31.13
N PHE A 79 -10.30 2.69 -30.17
CA PHE A 79 -11.65 2.16 -30.37
C PHE A 79 -12.47 3.02 -31.34
N VAL A 80 -12.42 4.35 -31.20
CA VAL A 80 -13.09 5.29 -32.12
C VAL A 80 -12.54 5.17 -33.53
N ALA A 81 -11.21 5.10 -33.69
CA ALA A 81 -10.57 4.93 -34.99
C ALA A 81 -11.02 3.65 -35.71
N LEU A 82 -11.16 2.54 -34.97
CA LEU A 82 -11.72 1.29 -35.51
C LEU A 82 -13.16 1.47 -36.04
N GLY A 83 -14.00 2.20 -35.29
CA GLY A 83 -15.38 2.46 -35.70
C GLY A 83 -15.52 3.34 -36.94
N LEU A 84 -14.52 4.19 -37.22
CA LEU A 84 -14.47 5.05 -38.41
C LEU A 84 -13.88 4.35 -39.65
N GLY A 85 -13.59 3.04 -39.57
CA GLY A 85 -13.02 2.28 -40.68
C GLY A 85 -11.53 2.53 -40.90
N ALA A 86 -10.82 3.12 -39.93
CA ALA A 86 -9.37 3.20 -39.99
C ALA A 86 -8.75 1.80 -39.95
N ALA A 87 -7.58 1.66 -40.56
CA ALA A 87 -6.87 0.40 -40.64
C ALA A 87 -6.58 -0.16 -39.23
N TRP A 88 -7.23 -1.28 -38.88
CA TRP A 88 -7.25 -1.82 -37.52
C TRP A 88 -5.87 -2.11 -36.94
N TYR A 89 -4.91 -2.49 -37.79
CA TYR A 89 -3.54 -2.77 -37.41
C TYR A 89 -2.78 -1.51 -36.93
N LEU A 90 -3.07 -0.33 -37.50
CA LEU A 90 -2.47 0.93 -37.06
C LEU A 90 -2.97 1.34 -35.67
N SER A 91 -4.27 1.22 -35.43
CA SER A 91 -4.89 1.51 -34.13
C SER A 91 -4.35 0.58 -33.04
N LEU A 92 -4.23 -0.72 -33.34
CA LEU A 92 -3.65 -1.70 -32.42
C LEU A 92 -2.18 -1.39 -32.13
N ALA A 93 -1.38 -1.10 -33.16
CA ALA A 93 0.04 -0.78 -33.00
C ALA A 93 0.23 0.49 -32.14
N ALA A 94 -0.55 1.54 -32.38
CA ALA A 94 -0.50 2.77 -31.58
C ALA A 94 -0.82 2.53 -30.10
N LEU A 95 -1.82 1.70 -29.80
CA LEU A 95 -2.18 1.35 -28.43
C LEU A 95 -1.06 0.59 -27.71
N LEU A 96 -0.51 -0.44 -28.35
CA LEU A 96 0.56 -1.26 -27.78
C LEU A 96 1.85 -0.44 -27.60
N LEU A 97 2.24 0.36 -28.59
CA LEU A 97 3.43 1.17 -28.51
C LEU A 97 3.28 2.28 -27.45
N GLY A 98 2.13 2.96 -27.42
CA GLY A 98 1.85 4.01 -26.44
C GLY A 98 1.79 3.47 -25.00
N SER A 99 1.18 2.31 -24.78
CA SER A 99 1.16 1.66 -23.47
C SER A 99 2.55 1.17 -23.03
N ALA A 100 3.36 0.64 -23.96
CA ALA A 100 4.74 0.27 -23.68
C ALA A 100 5.58 1.49 -23.29
N LEU A 101 5.56 2.56 -24.10
CA LEU A 101 6.34 3.78 -23.86
C LEU A 101 5.94 4.47 -22.55
N THR A 102 4.65 4.54 -22.23
CA THR A 102 4.20 5.08 -20.94
C THR A 102 4.71 4.24 -19.77
N SER A 103 4.65 2.91 -19.86
CA SER A 103 5.17 2.04 -18.80
C SER A 103 6.69 2.20 -18.58
N ILE A 104 7.46 2.34 -19.67
CA ILE A 104 8.91 2.55 -19.64
C ILE A 104 9.22 3.94 -19.05
N GLY A 105 8.53 4.98 -19.50
CA GLY A 105 8.72 6.34 -18.99
C GLY A 105 8.41 6.45 -17.50
N VAL A 106 7.32 5.83 -17.05
CA VAL A 106 6.94 5.79 -15.64
C VAL A 106 7.99 5.05 -14.81
N THR A 107 8.40 3.84 -15.23
CA THR A 107 9.40 3.05 -14.48
C THR A 107 10.76 3.76 -14.40
N TRP A 108 11.20 4.39 -15.48
CA TRP A 108 12.43 5.18 -15.51
C TRP A 108 12.36 6.40 -14.59
N LEU A 109 11.24 7.14 -14.60
CA LEU A 109 11.03 8.27 -13.72
C LEU A 109 11.03 7.85 -12.25
N PHE A 110 10.34 6.75 -11.91
CA PHE A 110 10.37 6.19 -10.55
C PHE A 110 11.79 5.79 -10.13
N ALA A 111 12.57 5.16 -11.02
CA ALA A 111 13.95 4.80 -10.73
C ALA A 111 14.83 6.04 -10.49
N ARG A 112 14.65 7.10 -11.29
CA ARG A 112 15.38 8.37 -11.16
C ARG A 112 15.03 9.09 -9.86
N LEU A 113 13.74 9.17 -9.53
CA LEU A 113 13.26 9.75 -8.27
C LEU A 113 13.82 8.99 -7.07
N LYS A 114 13.83 7.65 -7.12
CA LYS A 114 14.40 6.81 -6.06
C LYS A 114 15.87 7.13 -5.79
N ARG A 115 16.66 7.27 -6.87
CA ARG A 115 18.12 7.49 -6.78
C ARG A 115 18.48 8.90 -6.31
N SER A 116 17.70 9.92 -6.67
CA SER A 116 18.09 11.32 -6.47
C SER A 116 17.60 11.92 -5.16
N GLN A 117 16.34 11.72 -4.78
CA GLN A 117 15.72 12.48 -3.67
C GLN A 117 15.43 11.63 -2.43
N PHE A 118 15.45 10.29 -2.52
CA PHE A 118 14.78 9.44 -1.53
C PHE A 118 15.60 8.24 -1.04
N ALA A 119 16.93 8.39 -0.93
CA ALA A 119 17.84 7.31 -0.53
C ALA A 119 17.48 6.61 0.81
N GLY A 120 16.79 7.30 1.74
CA GLY A 120 16.35 6.74 3.02
C GLY A 120 14.94 6.11 3.03
N CYS A 121 14.23 6.08 1.91
CA CYS A 121 12.87 5.51 1.82
C CYS A 121 12.91 4.08 1.31
N VAL A 122 12.18 3.17 1.97
CA VAL A 122 12.04 1.78 1.52
C VAL A 122 11.28 1.68 0.20
N ALA A 123 10.29 2.55 -0.02
CA ALA A 123 9.47 2.54 -1.22
C ALA A 123 8.98 3.95 -1.61
N LEU A 124 8.73 4.15 -2.90
CA LEU A 124 8.12 5.36 -3.47
C LEU A 124 6.59 5.35 -3.38
N ASN A 125 5.99 4.17 -3.40
CA ASN A 125 4.56 3.97 -3.18
C ASN A 125 4.28 3.69 -1.69
N ARG A 126 3.00 3.42 -1.37
CA ARG A 126 2.56 3.09 -0.01
C ARG A 126 3.36 1.91 0.54
N SER A 127 4.01 2.09 1.70
CA SER A 127 4.79 1.04 2.34
C SER A 127 3.92 0.01 3.06
N VAL A 128 2.69 0.38 3.40
CA VAL A 128 1.66 -0.49 4.00
C VAL A 128 0.48 -0.54 3.04
N ARG A 129 0.09 -1.73 2.63
CA ARG A 129 -1.08 -1.99 1.79
C ARG A 129 -2.00 -2.97 2.49
N TYR A 130 -3.28 -2.66 2.57
CA TYR A 130 -4.29 -3.63 2.96
C TYR A 130 -4.59 -4.55 1.78
N LEU A 131 -4.50 -5.87 1.98
CA LEU A 131 -4.74 -6.86 0.93
C LEU A 131 -6.17 -7.39 0.95
N GLY A 132 -6.90 -7.20 2.04
CA GLY A 132 -8.25 -7.73 2.22
C GLY A 132 -8.40 -8.47 3.55
N SER A 133 -9.60 -8.96 3.77
CA SER A 133 -9.96 -9.82 4.91
C SER A 133 -10.52 -11.14 4.41
N SER A 134 -10.40 -12.16 5.25
CA SER A 134 -11.04 -13.45 5.05
C SER A 134 -11.65 -13.86 6.38
N GLY A 135 -12.96 -13.66 6.53
CA GLY A 135 -13.66 -13.97 7.77
C GLY A 135 -13.27 -13.01 8.91
N SER A 136 -12.46 -13.49 9.87
CA SER A 136 -12.07 -12.74 11.08
C SER A 136 -10.64 -12.18 11.05
N TRP A 137 -9.87 -12.48 9.99
CA TRP A 137 -8.49 -12.02 9.86
C TRP A 137 -8.30 -11.10 8.65
N HIS A 138 -7.33 -10.22 8.80
CA HIS A 138 -6.98 -9.13 7.92
C HIS A 138 -5.54 -9.30 7.46
N SER A 139 -5.30 -9.13 6.16
CA SER A 139 -3.98 -9.25 5.55
C SER A 139 -3.42 -7.87 5.22
N PHE A 140 -2.20 -7.61 5.69
CA PHE A 140 -1.44 -6.39 5.38
C PHE A 140 -0.13 -6.76 4.68
N ASP A 141 0.22 -6.06 3.61
CA ASP A 141 1.57 -6.10 3.02
C ASP A 141 2.35 -4.87 3.49
N ILE A 142 3.42 -5.11 4.23
CA ILE A 142 4.28 -4.08 4.81
C ILE A 142 5.70 -4.25 4.26
N ARG A 143 6.26 -3.19 3.67
CA ARG A 143 7.57 -3.22 3.01
C ARG A 143 8.75 -2.97 3.96
N SER A 144 8.59 -2.09 4.95
CA SER A 144 9.67 -1.77 5.89
C SER A 144 9.86 -2.88 6.93
N ARG A 145 11.06 -3.47 7.00
CA ARG A 145 11.38 -4.55 7.96
C ARG A 145 11.29 -4.09 9.41
N THR A 146 11.75 -2.88 9.70
CA THR A 146 11.68 -2.29 11.05
C THR A 146 10.23 -2.00 11.48
N TYR A 147 9.40 -1.56 10.54
CA TYR A 147 7.98 -1.35 10.82
C TYR A 147 7.22 -2.67 10.96
N VAL A 148 7.53 -3.68 10.14
CA VAL A 148 6.96 -5.05 10.27
C VAL A 148 7.25 -5.60 11.65
N SER A 149 8.51 -5.58 12.10
CA SER A 149 8.87 -6.18 13.39
C SER A 149 8.14 -5.49 14.55
N ALA A 150 8.04 -4.16 14.53
CA ALA A 150 7.28 -3.42 15.52
C ALA A 150 5.77 -3.69 15.46
N PHE A 151 5.20 -3.83 14.26
CA PHE A 151 3.77 -4.13 14.07
C PHE A 151 3.43 -5.55 14.54
N VAL A 152 4.26 -6.53 14.18
CA VAL A 152 4.18 -7.92 14.62
C VAL A 152 4.28 -8.00 16.14
N ARG A 153 5.24 -7.29 16.74
CA ARG A 153 5.41 -7.22 18.20
C ARG A 153 4.17 -6.66 18.89
N ALA A 154 3.65 -5.53 18.41
CA ALA A 154 2.48 -4.87 19.00
C ALA A 154 1.18 -5.68 18.87
N ASN A 155 1.11 -6.62 17.90
CA ASN A 155 -0.08 -7.44 17.63
C ASN A 155 0.18 -8.94 17.80
N ARG A 156 1.20 -9.34 18.58
CA ARG A 156 1.66 -10.74 18.67
C ARG A 156 0.55 -11.76 18.98
N LEU A 157 -0.38 -11.39 19.87
CA LEU A 157 -1.50 -12.24 20.29
C LEU A 157 -2.61 -12.37 19.23
N LYS A 158 -2.57 -11.53 18.19
CA LYS A 158 -3.54 -11.48 17.09
C LYS A 158 -2.97 -12.05 15.81
N LEU A 159 -1.72 -12.51 15.78
CA LEU A 159 -1.13 -13.04 14.55
C LEU A 159 -1.80 -14.34 14.15
N VAL A 160 -2.16 -14.43 12.88
CA VAL A 160 -2.68 -15.64 12.23
C VAL A 160 -1.70 -16.00 11.12
N ASN A 161 -1.49 -17.29 10.83
CA ASN A 161 -0.66 -17.74 9.70
C ASN A 161 0.73 -17.08 9.62
N ALA A 162 1.42 -16.94 10.77
CA ALA A 162 2.75 -16.33 10.80
C ALA A 162 3.73 -17.10 9.89
N SER A 163 4.27 -16.42 8.88
CA SER A 163 5.29 -16.97 7.98
C SER A 163 6.59 -17.29 8.75
N ALA A 164 7.46 -18.13 8.18
CA ALA A 164 8.74 -18.47 8.80
C ALA A 164 9.57 -17.22 9.17
N SER A 165 9.56 -16.21 8.30
CA SER A 165 10.23 -14.91 8.55
C SER A 165 9.63 -14.13 9.73
N ILE A 166 8.32 -14.19 9.94
CA ILE A 166 7.67 -13.54 11.09
C ILE A 166 7.98 -14.30 12.37
N ARG A 167 8.00 -15.64 12.30
CA ARG A 167 8.37 -16.48 13.45
C ARG A 167 9.80 -16.26 13.87
N SER A 168 10.75 -16.08 12.94
CA SER A 168 12.14 -15.79 13.29
C SER A 168 12.26 -14.42 13.99
N MET A 169 11.57 -13.39 13.49
CA MET A 169 11.53 -12.07 14.14
C MET A 169 10.98 -12.11 15.57
N LEU A 170 10.03 -13.01 15.84
CA LEU A 170 9.48 -13.21 17.19
C LEU A 170 10.46 -13.95 18.11
N ARG A 171 11.26 -14.90 17.58
CA ARG A 171 12.26 -15.65 18.36
C ARG A 171 13.47 -14.80 18.72
N GLU A 172 13.89 -13.92 17.82
CA GLU A 172 15.06 -13.04 18.00
C GLU A 172 14.81 -11.92 19.03
N GLN A 173 13.57 -11.70 19.48
CA GLN A 173 13.25 -10.63 20.43
C GLN A 173 13.13 -11.17 21.86
N GLU A 174 14.10 -10.82 22.71
CA GLU A 174 13.93 -10.89 24.16
C GLU A 174 12.70 -10.06 24.57
N MET A 175 11.83 -10.66 25.39
CA MET A 175 10.56 -10.08 25.76
C MET A 175 10.74 -8.85 26.65
N SER A 176 10.92 -7.68 26.04
CA SER A 176 10.87 -6.41 26.77
C SER A 176 9.42 -6.15 27.23
N GLU A 177 9.25 -6.20 28.55
CA GLU A 177 8.02 -6.15 29.38
C GLU A 177 7.17 -4.88 29.20
N PHE A 178 7.65 -3.89 28.45
CA PHE A 178 7.04 -2.57 28.34
C PHE A 178 6.22 -2.38 27.05
N GLN A 179 5.08 -3.07 26.89
CA GLN A 179 4.10 -2.65 25.86
C GLN A 179 2.66 -2.75 26.38
N VAL A 180 2.21 -1.66 27.01
CA VAL A 180 0.82 -1.45 27.46
C VAL A 180 -0.08 -1.18 26.25
N ALA A 181 -1.07 -2.04 26.01
CA ALA A 181 -2.12 -1.81 25.04
C ALA A 181 -3.01 -0.64 25.50
N ARG A 182 -2.93 0.51 24.83
CA ARG A 182 -3.84 1.64 25.11
C ARG A 182 -5.15 1.45 24.34
N ARG A 183 -6.24 1.14 25.06
CA ARG A 183 -7.61 1.23 24.55
C ARG A 183 -7.91 2.70 24.28
N ILE A 184 -8.09 3.09 23.02
CA ILE A 184 -8.69 4.40 22.69
C ILE A 184 -10.20 4.22 22.94
N THR A 185 -10.65 4.53 24.15
CA THR A 185 -12.07 4.73 24.42
C THR A 185 -12.52 5.96 23.63
N ARG A 186 -13.50 5.78 22.72
CA ARG A 186 -14.25 6.91 22.15
C ARG A 186 -14.85 7.68 23.33
N GLY A 187 -14.58 8.98 23.43
CA GLY A 187 -15.24 9.84 24.40
C GLY A 187 -16.76 9.81 24.20
N PRO A 188 -17.55 10.02 25.27
CA PRO A 188 -18.99 10.14 25.16
C PRO A 188 -19.34 11.29 24.23
N LYS A 189 -20.39 11.08 23.43
CA LYS A 189 -21.01 12.11 22.59
C LYS A 189 -21.64 13.19 23.45
#